data_AF-A0A944GU03-F1
#
_entry.id   AF-A0A944GU03-F1
#
_cell.length_a   1.000
_cell.length_b   1.000
_cell.length_c   1.000
_cell.angle_alpha   90.00
_cell.angle_beta   90.00
_cell.angle_gamma   90.00
#
_symmetry.space_group_name_H-M   'P 1'
#
loop_
_entity.id
_entity.type
_entity.pdbx_description
1 polymer ?
#
loop_
_entity_poly.entity_id
_entity_poly.type
_entity_poly.pdbx_seq_one_letter_code
_entity_poly.pdbx_strand_id
1 'polypeptide(L)'
;MAKTNAGNFFEDFYVGQVIRHATPRTVTTGDASLYTALYGSRFAVQSSDDFAHALGYDRAPIDDLLTFHIVFGKTVPDISLNAVANLGYAGGRFLAPVYPGDTLSAVSEIIGKKENSNGKTGVVYVRSTGYTADGTEVLDYVRWVMVNKRDANNPPPEPVVPELPSALDPQVLGNAVPLLDVAHWDTDLAGSTFRFGDYAKGERIDHVDGMTVEEAEHQIATRLYQNTAKVHFNQHTEGQGRFGKRLIYGGHVISLARALSFNGLGNAFHIAAINGGRHVAPLFAGDTVFAWSEVLDTAELEGRTDVGALRLRLVATKNRPCTDHPLKDTDGKYLEDVILDFDYWALMPK
;
A
#
# COMPACT_ATOMS: atom_id res chain seq x y z
N MET A 1 -33.31 -15.56 -6.55
CA MET A 1 -31.97 -15.04 -6.21
C MET A 1 -32.10 -13.59 -5.75
N ALA A 2 -31.40 -13.20 -4.68
CA ALA A 2 -31.34 -11.80 -4.29
C ALA A 2 -30.59 -10.98 -5.35
N LYS A 3 -30.98 -9.72 -5.56
CA LYS A 3 -30.32 -8.80 -6.51
C LYS A 3 -29.04 -8.16 -5.93
N THR A 4 -28.73 -8.43 -4.67
CA THR A 4 -27.56 -7.91 -3.95
C THR A 4 -26.37 -8.85 -4.07
N ASN A 5 -25.15 -8.29 -4.16
CA ASN A 5 -23.92 -9.06 -4.09
C ASN A 5 -23.50 -9.24 -2.63
N ALA A 6 -23.37 -10.49 -2.17
CA ALA A 6 -22.96 -10.83 -0.81
C ALA A 6 -21.43 -10.91 -0.64
N GLY A 7 -20.66 -10.76 -1.72
CA GLY A 7 -19.24 -11.10 -1.79
C GLY A 7 -19.01 -12.61 -1.65
N ASN A 8 -17.75 -13.00 -1.75
CA ASN A 8 -17.34 -14.39 -1.55
C ASN A 8 -17.01 -14.66 -0.08
N PHE A 9 -17.30 -15.88 0.35
CA PHE A 9 -16.83 -16.47 1.60
C PHE A 9 -15.71 -17.45 1.30
N PHE A 10 -15.03 -17.95 2.34
CA PHE A 10 -13.88 -18.82 2.16
C PHE A 10 -14.17 -19.98 1.20
N GLU A 11 -15.26 -20.70 1.37
CA GLU A 11 -15.66 -21.85 0.55
C GLU A 11 -15.97 -21.51 -0.92
N ASP A 12 -16.25 -20.25 -1.25
CA ASP A 12 -16.62 -19.84 -2.61
C ASP A 12 -15.38 -19.75 -3.55
N PHE A 13 -14.17 -19.72 -2.98
CA PHE A 13 -12.92 -19.64 -3.74
C PHE A 13 -12.35 -21.02 -4.11
N TYR A 14 -11.73 -21.12 -5.29
CA TYR A 14 -10.90 -22.26 -5.70
C TYR A 14 -9.58 -21.79 -6.33
N VAL A 15 -8.51 -22.58 -6.19
CA VAL A 15 -7.18 -22.25 -6.74
C VAL A 15 -7.24 -22.24 -8.27
N GLY A 16 -6.62 -21.25 -8.89
CA GLY A 16 -6.70 -20.97 -10.33
C GLY A 16 -7.93 -20.17 -10.76
N GLN A 17 -8.82 -19.81 -9.84
CA GLN A 17 -9.95 -18.93 -10.14
C GLN A 17 -9.46 -17.54 -10.52
N VAL A 18 -9.91 -17.04 -11.67
CA VAL A 18 -9.66 -15.66 -12.13
C VAL A 18 -10.93 -14.83 -11.98
N ILE A 19 -10.83 -13.70 -11.30
CA ILE A 19 -11.92 -12.76 -11.04
C ILE A 19 -11.60 -11.44 -11.72
N ARG A 20 -12.43 -11.02 -12.67
CA ARG A 20 -12.40 -9.68 -13.25
C ARG A 20 -13.26 -8.75 -12.42
N HIS A 21 -12.66 -7.74 -11.81
CA HIS A 21 -13.36 -6.87 -10.89
C HIS A 21 -14.20 -5.81 -11.61
N ALA A 22 -15.34 -5.48 -11.02
CA ALA A 22 -16.21 -4.43 -11.52
C ALA A 22 -15.60 -3.03 -11.30
N THR A 23 -16.18 -2.05 -12.00
CA THR A 23 -15.93 -0.61 -11.79
C THR A 23 -14.52 -0.17 -12.21
N PRO A 24 -14.18 -0.26 -13.52
CA PRO A 24 -12.99 0.40 -14.05
C PRO A 24 -13.05 1.91 -13.71
N ARG A 25 -11.89 2.51 -13.45
CA ARG A 25 -11.78 3.84 -12.85
C ARG A 25 -10.79 4.70 -13.60
N THR A 26 -11.29 5.69 -14.33
CA THR A 26 -10.48 6.78 -14.87
C THR A 26 -9.94 7.62 -13.73
N VAL A 27 -8.62 7.75 -13.58
CA VAL A 27 -7.98 8.62 -12.60
C VAL A 27 -7.76 10.00 -13.20
N THR A 28 -7.84 11.05 -12.38
CA THR A 28 -7.85 12.44 -12.84
C THR A 28 -7.02 13.33 -11.91
N THR A 29 -6.78 14.58 -12.31
CA THR A 29 -6.13 15.57 -11.44
C THR A 29 -6.96 15.87 -10.18
N GLY A 30 -8.28 15.71 -10.22
CA GLY A 30 -9.14 15.81 -9.05
C GLY A 30 -8.86 14.71 -8.02
N ASP A 31 -8.51 13.52 -8.47
CA ASP A 31 -8.12 12.40 -7.60
C ASP A 31 -6.77 12.68 -6.94
N ALA A 32 -5.80 13.18 -7.72
CA ALA A 32 -4.50 13.61 -7.21
C ALA A 32 -4.65 14.74 -6.18
N SER A 33 -5.44 15.78 -6.48
CA SER A 33 -5.70 16.89 -5.55
C SER A 33 -6.36 16.42 -4.25
N LEU A 34 -7.33 15.51 -4.33
CA LEU A 34 -7.99 14.97 -3.14
C LEU A 34 -7.03 14.13 -2.30
N TYR A 35 -6.18 13.31 -2.95
CA TYR A 35 -5.15 12.54 -2.27
C TYR A 35 -4.14 13.45 -1.56
N THR A 36 -3.64 14.50 -2.22
CA THR A 36 -2.79 15.51 -1.57
C THR A 36 -3.49 16.18 -0.39
N ALA A 37 -4.77 16.53 -0.50
CA ALA A 37 -5.52 17.15 0.59
C ALA A 37 -5.75 16.20 1.80
N LEU A 38 -5.78 14.89 1.56
CA LEU A 38 -5.98 13.88 2.61
C LEU A 38 -4.71 13.53 3.38
N TYR A 39 -3.55 13.59 2.73
CA TYR A 39 -2.29 13.08 3.30
C TYR A 39 -1.19 14.14 3.42
N GLY A 40 -1.28 15.25 2.67
CA GLY A 40 -0.26 16.29 2.65
C GLY A 40 1.09 15.84 2.07
N SER A 41 1.10 14.83 1.19
CA SER A 41 2.32 14.38 0.51
C SER A 41 2.99 15.53 -0.25
N ARG A 42 4.32 15.65 -0.13
CA ARG A 42 5.12 16.75 -0.70
C ARG A 42 6.18 16.30 -1.71
N PHE A 43 6.16 15.03 -2.14
CA PHE A 43 7.12 14.54 -3.12
C PHE A 43 6.96 15.32 -4.44
N ALA A 44 8.05 15.95 -4.89
CA ALA A 44 8.01 16.97 -5.95
C ALA A 44 7.54 16.42 -7.30
N VAL A 45 7.95 15.19 -7.65
CA VAL A 45 7.62 14.53 -8.92
C VAL A 45 6.10 14.44 -9.13
N GLN A 46 5.34 14.07 -8.09
CA GLN A 46 3.88 13.95 -8.16
C GLN A 46 3.16 15.29 -7.94
N SER A 47 3.87 16.34 -7.52
CA SER A 47 3.28 17.63 -7.14
C SER A 47 3.38 18.70 -8.23
N SER A 48 4.30 18.56 -9.17
CA SER A 48 4.60 19.60 -10.17
C SER A 48 4.87 19.01 -11.55
N ASP A 49 4.04 19.39 -12.53
CA ASP A 49 4.25 19.03 -13.93
C ASP A 49 5.60 19.55 -14.43
N ASP A 50 5.98 20.78 -14.08
CA ASP A 50 7.27 21.36 -14.50
C ASP A 50 8.46 20.59 -13.93
N PHE A 51 8.39 20.17 -12.66
CA PHE A 51 9.44 19.36 -12.03
C PHE A 51 9.52 17.98 -12.69
N ALA A 52 8.38 17.32 -12.92
CA ALA A 52 8.33 16.02 -13.58
C ALA A 52 8.81 16.06 -15.03
N HIS A 53 8.39 17.07 -15.81
CA HIS A 53 8.83 17.28 -17.20
C HIS A 53 10.34 17.47 -17.29
N ALA A 54 10.92 18.29 -16.40
CA ALA A 54 12.36 18.54 -16.37
C ALA A 54 13.18 17.25 -16.15
N LEU A 55 12.57 16.23 -15.53
CA LEU A 55 13.17 14.92 -15.29
C LEU A 55 12.85 13.87 -16.36
N GLY A 56 12.08 14.21 -17.40
CA GLY A 56 11.74 13.30 -18.50
C GLY A 56 10.42 12.55 -18.37
N TYR A 57 9.54 12.93 -17.44
CA TYR A 57 8.15 12.49 -17.46
C TYR A 57 7.33 13.29 -18.47
N ASP A 58 6.19 12.74 -18.89
CA ASP A 58 5.23 13.46 -19.76
C ASP A 58 4.40 14.51 -19.01
N ARG A 59 4.39 14.45 -17.67
CA ARG A 59 3.77 15.36 -16.67
C ARG A 59 3.89 14.71 -15.28
N ALA A 60 3.34 15.31 -14.23
CA ALA A 60 3.31 14.67 -12.92
C ALA A 60 2.49 13.36 -12.97
N PRO A 61 3.07 12.22 -12.55
CA PRO A 61 2.33 10.96 -12.45
C PRO A 61 1.41 10.96 -11.24
N ILE A 62 0.38 10.11 -11.28
CA ILE A 62 -0.44 9.74 -10.13
C ILE A 62 0.44 9.05 -9.10
N ASP A 63 0.27 9.40 -7.82
CA ASP A 63 1.00 8.80 -6.70
C ASP A 63 0.91 7.26 -6.70
N ASP A 64 2.03 6.60 -6.42
CA ASP A 64 2.15 5.14 -6.45
C ASP A 64 1.15 4.48 -5.49
N LEU A 65 0.98 5.04 -4.29
CA LEU A 65 0.04 4.51 -3.32
C LEU A 65 -1.40 4.84 -3.67
N LEU A 66 -1.68 5.97 -4.32
CA LEU A 66 -3.02 6.24 -4.87
C LEU A 66 -3.38 5.18 -5.93
N THR A 67 -2.46 4.86 -6.83
CA THR A 67 -2.61 3.77 -7.82
C THR A 67 -2.87 2.43 -7.12
N PHE A 68 -2.04 2.08 -6.13
CA PHE A 68 -2.20 0.87 -5.34
C PHE A 68 -3.56 0.81 -4.63
N HIS A 69 -4.00 1.89 -3.98
CA HIS A 69 -5.27 1.92 -3.26
C HIS A 69 -6.48 1.80 -4.19
N ILE A 70 -6.44 2.39 -5.38
CA ILE A 70 -7.50 2.24 -6.38
C ILE A 70 -7.59 0.79 -6.85
N VAL A 71 -6.46 0.18 -7.27
CA VAL A 71 -6.41 -1.22 -7.70
C VAL A 71 -6.86 -2.14 -6.56
N PHE A 72 -6.34 -1.96 -5.35
CA PHE A 72 -6.75 -2.70 -4.17
C PHE A 72 -8.25 -2.58 -3.91
N GLY A 73 -8.79 -1.37 -3.97
CA GLY A 73 -10.21 -1.07 -3.77
C GLY A 73 -11.11 -1.83 -4.74
N LYS A 74 -10.67 -2.03 -5.99
CA LYS A 74 -11.42 -2.83 -6.97
C LYS A 74 -11.60 -4.28 -6.53
N THR A 75 -10.60 -4.84 -5.86
CA THR A 75 -10.63 -6.25 -5.41
C THR A 75 -11.53 -6.47 -4.20
N VAL A 76 -11.86 -5.42 -3.44
CA VAL A 76 -12.51 -5.57 -2.12
C VAL A 76 -13.88 -6.27 -2.18
N PRO A 77 -14.81 -5.90 -3.08
CA PRO A 77 -16.14 -6.53 -3.13
C PRO A 77 -16.07 -8.05 -3.30
N ASP A 78 -15.12 -8.54 -4.10
CA ASP A 78 -15.03 -9.94 -4.47
C ASP A 78 -14.07 -10.74 -3.57
N ILE A 79 -13.00 -10.12 -3.06
CA ILE A 79 -11.96 -10.81 -2.28
C ILE A 79 -12.16 -10.67 -0.78
N SER A 80 -12.44 -9.46 -0.30
CA SER A 80 -12.29 -9.14 1.13
C SER A 80 -13.50 -8.48 1.79
N LEU A 81 -14.66 -8.48 1.13
CA LEU A 81 -15.90 -7.95 1.71
C LEU A 81 -16.28 -8.70 3.01
N ASN A 82 -16.00 -10.00 3.07
CA ASN A 82 -16.24 -10.87 4.22
C ASN A 82 -14.94 -11.28 4.93
N ALA A 83 -13.84 -10.55 4.70
CA ALA A 83 -12.57 -10.79 5.37
C ALA A 83 -12.58 -10.24 6.80
N VAL A 84 -11.90 -10.95 7.69
CA VAL A 84 -11.59 -10.54 9.06
C VAL A 84 -10.40 -9.58 9.07
N ALA A 85 -9.36 -9.90 8.29
CA ALA A 85 -8.14 -9.11 8.22
C ALA A 85 -7.35 -9.40 6.94
N ASN A 86 -6.58 -8.40 6.49
CA ASN A 86 -5.48 -8.61 5.56
C ASN A 86 -4.23 -9.02 6.36
N LEU A 87 -3.61 -10.13 6.00
CA LEU A 87 -2.53 -10.74 6.77
C LEU A 87 -1.14 -10.41 6.22
N GLY A 88 -1.04 -9.98 4.96
CA GLY A 88 0.19 -9.47 4.41
C GLY A 88 0.15 -9.19 2.90
N TYR A 89 1.30 -8.78 2.39
CA TYR A 89 1.58 -8.48 1.00
C TYR A 89 2.92 -9.13 0.62
N ALA A 90 3.12 -9.43 -0.66
CA ALA A 90 4.40 -9.88 -1.18
C ALA A 90 4.49 -9.60 -2.69
N GLY A 91 5.72 -9.47 -3.19
CA GLY A 91 6.00 -9.37 -4.62
C GLY A 91 5.28 -8.21 -5.31
N GLY A 92 4.97 -7.13 -4.60
CA GLY A 92 4.33 -5.96 -5.17
C GLY A 92 5.30 -5.21 -6.06
N ARG A 93 4.94 -4.95 -7.32
CA ARG A 93 5.78 -4.27 -8.30
C ARG A 93 4.97 -3.21 -9.04
N PHE A 94 5.45 -1.98 -9.00
CA PHE A 94 4.99 -0.92 -9.89
C PHE A 94 5.73 -1.05 -11.22
N LEU A 95 5.00 -0.97 -12.33
CA LEU A 95 5.47 -1.41 -13.64
C LEU A 95 5.45 -0.33 -14.72
N ALA A 96 4.57 0.65 -14.58
CA ALA A 96 4.45 1.80 -15.46
C ALA A 96 3.88 2.99 -14.67
N PRO A 97 4.25 4.23 -15.02
CA PRO A 97 3.63 5.40 -14.42
C PRO A 97 2.17 5.47 -14.85
N VAL A 98 1.31 5.90 -13.94
CA VAL A 98 -0.09 6.19 -14.23
C VAL A 98 -0.26 7.70 -14.32
N TYR A 99 -0.98 8.19 -15.30
CA TYR A 99 -1.20 9.62 -15.50
C TYR A 99 -2.68 10.03 -15.39
N PRO A 100 -2.97 11.31 -15.07
CA PRO A 100 -4.34 11.82 -15.10
C PRO A 100 -5.02 11.64 -16.47
N GLY A 101 -6.06 10.82 -16.52
CA GLY A 101 -6.79 10.44 -17.74
C GLY A 101 -6.74 8.94 -18.02
N ASP A 102 -5.79 8.21 -17.43
CA ASP A 102 -5.72 6.76 -17.54
C ASP A 102 -6.89 6.10 -16.83
N THR A 103 -7.34 4.95 -17.36
CA THR A 103 -8.42 4.18 -16.75
C THR A 103 -7.90 2.86 -16.24
N LEU A 104 -7.97 2.68 -14.91
CA LEU A 104 -7.48 1.50 -14.22
C LEU A 104 -8.58 0.43 -14.09
N SER A 105 -8.22 -0.81 -14.37
CA SER A 105 -9.01 -2.01 -14.10
C SER A 105 -8.18 -3.01 -13.28
N ALA A 106 -8.83 -3.99 -12.64
CA ALA A 106 -8.14 -4.99 -11.82
C ALA A 106 -8.64 -6.41 -12.09
N VAL A 107 -7.73 -7.36 -12.04
CA VAL A 107 -8.00 -8.81 -12.10
C VAL A 107 -7.28 -9.49 -10.95
N SER A 108 -7.93 -10.44 -10.28
CA SER A 108 -7.29 -11.29 -9.28
C SER A 108 -7.30 -12.76 -9.68
N GLU A 109 -6.20 -13.45 -9.41
CA GLU A 109 -6.09 -14.91 -9.45
C GLU A 109 -5.94 -15.47 -8.04
N ILE A 110 -6.73 -16.49 -7.70
CA ILE A 110 -6.57 -17.23 -6.45
C ILE A 110 -5.41 -18.22 -6.59
N ILE A 111 -4.30 -17.94 -5.94
CA ILE A 111 -3.06 -18.74 -6.05
C ILE A 111 -2.85 -19.69 -4.86
N GLY A 112 -3.71 -19.61 -3.85
CA GLY A 112 -3.63 -20.47 -2.68
C GLY A 112 -4.81 -20.31 -1.74
N LYS A 113 -5.08 -21.35 -0.96
CA LYS A 113 -6.17 -21.40 -0.01
C LYS A 113 -5.85 -22.43 1.08
N LYS A 114 -6.05 -22.05 2.34
CA LYS A 114 -5.85 -22.93 3.51
C LYS A 114 -6.87 -22.63 4.60
N GLU A 115 -7.60 -23.65 5.06
CA GLU A 115 -8.51 -23.48 6.19
C GLU A 115 -7.74 -23.30 7.50
N ASN A 116 -8.24 -22.45 8.40
CA ASN A 116 -7.68 -22.31 9.74
C ASN A 116 -8.15 -23.44 10.65
N SER A 117 -7.34 -23.79 11.64
CA SER A 117 -7.63 -24.87 12.60
C SER A 117 -8.94 -24.69 13.41
N ASN A 118 -9.49 -23.48 13.45
CA ASN A 118 -10.77 -23.21 14.12
C ASN A 118 -12.01 -23.66 13.32
N GLY A 119 -11.85 -24.04 12.04
CA GLY A 119 -12.94 -24.46 11.14
C GLY A 119 -13.97 -23.38 10.79
N LYS A 120 -13.73 -22.11 11.15
CA LYS A 120 -14.64 -20.98 10.95
C LYS A 120 -14.13 -19.94 9.96
N THR A 121 -12.83 -19.92 9.71
CA THR A 121 -12.17 -19.01 8.76
C THR A 121 -11.12 -19.76 7.96
N GLY A 122 -10.65 -19.15 6.88
CA GLY A 122 -9.47 -19.64 6.17
C GLY A 122 -8.73 -18.50 5.48
N VAL A 123 -7.48 -18.79 5.10
CA VAL A 123 -6.60 -17.85 4.41
C VAL A 123 -6.71 -18.08 2.91
N VAL A 124 -6.93 -17.00 2.16
CA VAL A 124 -6.95 -16.99 0.70
C VAL A 124 -5.79 -16.12 0.21
N TYR A 125 -4.96 -16.67 -0.66
CA TYR A 125 -3.83 -15.98 -1.30
C TYR A 125 -4.25 -15.57 -2.70
N VAL A 126 -4.09 -14.28 -3.01
CA VAL A 126 -4.53 -13.71 -4.29
C VAL A 126 -3.40 -12.91 -4.92
N ARG A 127 -3.12 -13.16 -6.20
CA ARG A 127 -2.35 -12.24 -7.04
C ARG A 127 -3.33 -11.27 -7.68
N SER A 128 -3.08 -9.98 -7.56
CA SER A 128 -3.94 -8.94 -8.12
C SER A 128 -3.12 -8.04 -9.03
N THR A 129 -3.63 -7.85 -10.23
CA THR A 129 -2.93 -7.10 -11.28
C THR A 129 -3.83 -5.96 -11.76
N GLY A 130 -3.26 -4.76 -11.80
CA GLY A 130 -3.88 -3.54 -12.29
C GLY A 130 -3.44 -3.23 -13.72
N TYR A 131 -4.39 -2.81 -14.56
CA TYR A 131 -4.13 -2.48 -15.96
C TYR A 131 -4.74 -1.13 -16.35
N THR A 132 -4.10 -0.40 -17.25
CA THR A 132 -4.70 0.69 -18.02
C THR A 132 -5.66 0.16 -19.10
N ALA A 133 -6.36 1.07 -19.79
CA ALA A 133 -7.33 0.73 -20.84
C ALA A 133 -6.70 0.05 -22.08
N ASP A 134 -5.41 0.29 -22.36
CA ASP A 134 -4.68 -0.33 -23.47
C ASP A 134 -4.05 -1.68 -23.09
N GLY A 135 -4.22 -2.12 -21.85
CA GLY A 135 -3.70 -3.38 -21.33
C GLY A 135 -2.30 -3.30 -20.73
N THR A 136 -1.73 -2.09 -20.58
CA THR A 136 -0.47 -1.91 -19.86
C THR A 136 -0.65 -2.29 -18.39
N GLU A 137 0.18 -3.21 -17.92
CA GLU A 137 0.23 -3.60 -16.51
C GLU A 137 0.94 -2.50 -15.71
N VAL A 138 0.24 -1.93 -14.72
CA VAL A 138 0.79 -0.82 -13.91
C VAL A 138 1.22 -1.28 -12.51
N LEU A 139 0.61 -2.37 -12.03
CA LEU A 139 0.83 -2.89 -10.69
C LEU A 139 0.50 -4.38 -10.65
N ASP A 140 1.39 -5.19 -10.06
CA ASP A 140 1.13 -6.59 -9.72
C ASP A 140 1.56 -6.84 -8.28
N TYR A 141 0.73 -7.52 -7.48
CA TYR A 141 1.07 -7.87 -6.11
C TYR A 141 0.32 -9.09 -5.62
N VAL A 142 0.90 -9.78 -4.65
CA VAL A 142 0.21 -10.81 -3.88
C VAL A 142 -0.23 -10.24 -2.54
N ARG A 143 -1.46 -10.57 -2.12
CA ARG A 143 -1.90 -10.40 -0.72
C ARG A 143 -2.59 -11.67 -0.23
N TRP A 144 -2.66 -11.85 1.08
CA TRP A 144 -3.48 -12.91 1.66
C TRP A 144 -4.38 -12.39 2.77
N VAL A 145 -5.61 -12.89 2.77
CA VAL A 145 -6.69 -12.41 3.64
C VAL A 145 -7.28 -13.57 4.42
N MET A 146 -7.63 -13.32 5.68
CA MET A 146 -8.44 -14.25 6.46
C MET A 146 -9.91 -14.00 6.16
N VAL A 147 -10.60 -14.97 5.56
CA VAL A 147 -12.00 -14.86 5.15
C VAL A 147 -12.88 -15.75 6.03
N ASN A 148 -14.07 -15.26 6.39
CA ASN A 148 -15.06 -16.05 7.09
C ASN A 148 -15.61 -17.17 6.21
N LYS A 149 -15.88 -18.32 6.81
CA LYS A 149 -16.76 -19.32 6.19
C LYS A 149 -18.21 -18.88 6.33
N ARG A 150 -19.03 -19.19 5.33
CA ARG A 150 -20.48 -19.00 5.42
C ARG A 150 -21.10 -20.12 6.25
N ASP A 151 -20.66 -21.35 6.02
CA ASP A 151 -21.01 -22.53 6.79
C ASP A 151 -19.76 -23.19 7.37
N ALA A 152 -19.65 -23.21 8.70
CA ALA A 152 -18.53 -23.83 9.39
C ALA A 152 -18.39 -25.34 9.10
N ASN A 153 -19.48 -26.01 8.69
CA ASN A 153 -19.49 -27.44 8.37
C ASN A 153 -19.01 -27.77 6.95
N ASN A 154 -18.77 -26.76 6.10
CA ASN A 154 -18.23 -26.99 4.76
C ASN A 154 -16.86 -27.67 4.87
N PRO A 155 -16.58 -28.79 4.16
CA PRO A 155 -15.32 -29.51 4.32
C PRO A 155 -14.10 -28.64 3.93
N PRO A 156 -12.95 -28.81 4.63
CA PRO A 156 -11.74 -28.09 4.29
C PRO A 156 -11.26 -28.49 2.88
N PRO A 157 -10.76 -27.54 2.06
CA PRO A 157 -10.09 -27.87 0.81
C PRO A 157 -8.71 -28.49 1.09
N GLU A 158 -8.11 -29.11 0.08
CA GLU A 158 -6.68 -29.42 0.11
C GLU A 158 -5.89 -28.11 0.25
N PRO A 159 -4.98 -27.99 1.24
CA PRO A 159 -4.30 -26.74 1.51
C PRO A 159 -3.24 -26.45 0.44
N VAL A 160 -3.36 -25.30 -0.21
CA VAL A 160 -2.35 -24.77 -1.12
C VAL A 160 -1.83 -23.46 -0.55
N VAL A 161 -0.53 -23.41 -0.23
CA VAL A 161 0.16 -22.21 0.26
C VAL A 161 1.28 -21.91 -0.73
N PRO A 162 1.22 -20.80 -1.49
CA PRO A 162 2.25 -20.48 -2.46
C PRO A 162 3.54 -20.08 -1.76
N GLU A 163 4.67 -20.37 -2.41
CA GLU A 163 5.94 -19.74 -2.06
C GLU A 163 5.91 -18.28 -2.52
N LEU A 164 6.24 -17.36 -1.62
CA LEU A 164 6.22 -15.92 -1.88
C LEU A 164 7.59 -15.33 -1.59
N PRO A 165 8.08 -14.40 -2.43
CA PRO A 165 9.35 -13.74 -2.18
C PRO A 165 9.27 -12.88 -0.91
N SER A 166 10.32 -12.92 -0.08
CA SER A 166 10.44 -12.05 1.09
C SER A 166 10.83 -10.62 0.73
N ALA A 167 11.42 -10.43 -0.45
CA ALA A 167 11.62 -9.15 -1.12
C ALA A 167 11.82 -9.39 -2.62
N LEU A 168 11.50 -8.39 -3.43
CA LEU A 168 11.86 -8.40 -4.85
C LEU A 168 13.36 -8.12 -5.03
N ASP A 169 13.93 -8.77 -6.03
CA ASP A 169 15.28 -8.48 -6.53
C ASP A 169 15.29 -7.03 -7.06
N PRO A 170 16.21 -6.16 -6.59
CA PRO A 170 16.28 -4.78 -7.06
C PRO A 170 16.48 -4.68 -8.59
N GLN A 171 17.07 -5.68 -9.25
CA GLN A 171 17.29 -5.63 -10.70
C GLN A 171 16.01 -5.71 -11.53
N VAL A 172 14.86 -6.04 -10.93
CA VAL A 172 13.55 -5.99 -11.60
C VAL A 172 12.85 -4.63 -11.46
N LEU A 173 13.50 -3.65 -10.83
CA LEU A 173 12.95 -2.32 -10.53
C LEU A 173 13.43 -1.27 -11.55
N GLY A 174 12.92 -0.04 -11.41
CA GLY A 174 13.34 1.11 -12.23
C GLY A 174 12.53 1.31 -13.51
N ASN A 175 12.00 0.25 -14.12
CA ASN A 175 11.29 0.36 -15.40
C ASN A 175 9.96 1.14 -15.35
N ALA A 176 9.42 1.36 -14.16
CA ALA A 176 8.19 2.13 -13.95
C ALA A 176 8.40 3.67 -13.98
N VAL A 177 9.64 4.13 -14.16
CA VAL A 177 9.99 5.55 -14.25
C VAL A 177 10.86 5.78 -15.50
N PRO A 178 10.78 6.97 -16.14
CA PRO A 178 11.70 7.32 -17.21
C PRO A 178 13.16 7.32 -16.74
N LEU A 179 14.08 7.35 -17.69
CA LEU A 179 15.48 7.66 -17.40
C LEU A 179 15.55 9.14 -17.00
N LEU A 180 15.91 9.42 -15.74
CA LEU A 180 15.87 10.77 -15.21
C LEU A 180 17.01 11.62 -15.76
N ASP A 181 16.69 12.86 -16.12
CA ASP A 181 17.71 13.90 -16.29
C ASP A 181 18.12 14.47 -14.93
N VAL A 182 19.02 13.77 -14.24
CA VAL A 182 19.48 14.12 -12.89
C VAL A 182 20.16 15.48 -12.78
N ALA A 183 20.60 16.08 -13.90
CA ALA A 183 21.14 17.43 -13.91
C ALA A 183 20.06 18.49 -13.61
N HIS A 184 18.80 18.16 -13.88
CA HIS A 184 17.64 18.99 -13.59
C HIS A 184 16.95 18.61 -12.27
N TRP A 185 17.53 17.71 -11.47
CA TRP A 185 17.04 17.43 -10.12
C TRP A 185 17.42 18.56 -9.16
N ASP A 186 16.53 19.54 -9.04
CA ASP A 186 16.63 20.66 -8.10
C ASP A 186 16.34 20.19 -6.67
N THR A 187 17.37 20.15 -5.83
CA THR A 187 17.28 19.70 -4.43
C THR A 187 16.54 20.68 -3.52
N ASP A 188 16.52 21.96 -3.86
CA ASP A 188 15.78 22.97 -3.09
C ASP A 188 14.28 22.78 -3.31
N LEU A 189 13.86 22.55 -4.56
CA LEU A 189 12.47 22.23 -4.89
C LEU A 189 12.05 20.83 -4.41
N ALA A 190 12.96 19.85 -4.46
CA ALA A 190 12.70 18.51 -3.92
C ALA A 190 12.65 18.47 -2.39
N GLY A 191 13.17 19.50 -1.72
CA GLY A 191 13.11 19.66 -0.26
C GLY A 191 14.14 18.83 0.52
N SER A 192 15.19 18.33 -0.13
CA SER A 192 16.31 17.64 0.52
C SER A 192 17.56 17.69 -0.34
N THR A 193 18.71 17.94 0.28
CA THR A 193 20.03 17.81 -0.35
C THR A 193 20.54 16.36 -0.37
N PHE A 194 19.99 15.47 0.45
CA PHE A 194 20.43 14.07 0.56
C PHE A 194 19.90 13.21 -0.59
N ARG A 195 20.80 12.56 -1.32
CA ARG A 195 20.53 11.68 -2.47
C ARG A 195 20.90 10.24 -2.15
N PHE A 196 20.78 9.34 -3.12
CA PHE A 196 20.96 7.89 -2.93
C PHE A 196 22.27 7.55 -2.21
N GLY A 197 23.37 8.20 -2.57
CA GLY A 197 24.70 7.95 -1.97
C GLY A 197 24.84 8.42 -0.52
N ASP A 198 23.90 9.20 0.02
CA ASP A 198 23.96 9.75 1.37
C ASP A 198 23.29 8.85 2.42
N TYR A 199 22.53 7.83 2.00
CA TYR A 199 21.85 6.91 2.91
C TYR A 199 22.63 5.60 3.08
N ALA A 200 22.74 5.14 4.32
CA ALA A 200 23.45 3.90 4.64
C ALA A 200 22.55 2.80 5.20
N LYS A 201 22.83 1.55 4.84
CA LYS A 201 22.17 0.39 5.46
C LYS A 201 22.31 0.41 6.98
N GLY A 202 21.19 0.20 7.67
CA GLY A 202 21.07 0.24 9.13
C GLY A 202 20.75 1.63 9.69
N GLU A 203 20.78 2.67 8.86
CA GLU A 203 20.37 4.02 9.25
C GLU A 203 18.88 4.04 9.62
N ARG A 204 18.56 4.80 10.68
CA ARG A 204 17.21 4.96 11.19
C ARG A 204 16.85 6.44 11.26
N ILE A 205 15.64 6.74 10.83
CA ILE A 205 15.15 8.10 10.61
C ILE A 205 13.82 8.25 11.34
N ASP A 206 13.80 9.05 12.41
CA ASP A 206 12.55 9.55 12.99
C ASP A 206 11.99 10.66 12.09
N HIS A 207 10.74 10.50 11.64
CA HIS A 207 10.09 11.50 10.77
C HIS A 207 9.47 12.65 11.56
N VAL A 208 9.48 12.59 12.91
CA VAL A 208 9.14 13.64 13.87
C VAL A 208 7.65 14.02 13.91
N ASP A 209 7.08 14.34 12.76
CA ASP A 209 5.73 14.85 12.61
C ASP A 209 4.66 13.81 13.02
N GLY A 210 3.53 14.31 13.53
CA GLY A 210 2.38 13.51 13.91
C GLY A 210 1.09 14.06 13.29
N MET A 211 0.24 13.17 12.75
CA MET A 211 -1.04 13.54 12.14
C MET A 211 -2.21 12.81 12.81
N THR A 212 -3.12 13.57 13.42
CA THR A 212 -4.34 13.03 14.04
C THR A 212 -5.37 12.69 12.97
N VAL A 213 -5.94 11.49 13.05
CA VAL A 213 -6.88 10.99 12.03
C VAL A 213 -8.32 11.30 12.38
N GLU A 214 -9.05 11.89 11.44
CA GLU A 214 -10.48 12.21 11.59
C GLU A 214 -11.39 11.17 10.91
N GLU A 215 -12.66 11.08 11.37
CA GLU A 215 -13.62 10.14 10.76
C GLU A 215 -13.94 10.46 9.30
N ALA A 216 -13.97 11.75 8.96
CA ALA A 216 -14.31 12.18 7.61
C ALA A 216 -13.21 11.84 6.60
N GLU A 217 -11.95 12.10 6.94
CA GLU A 217 -10.82 11.94 6.01
C GLU A 217 -10.60 10.49 5.59
N HIS A 218 -10.59 9.53 6.52
CA HIS A 218 -10.34 8.13 6.15
C HIS A 218 -11.50 7.56 5.33
N GLN A 219 -12.73 8.00 5.60
CA GLN A 219 -13.89 7.61 4.80
C GLN A 219 -13.87 8.23 3.42
N ILE A 220 -13.46 9.49 3.29
CA ILE A 220 -13.30 10.16 1.99
C ILE A 220 -12.21 9.45 1.19
N ALA A 221 -11.05 9.16 1.79
CA ALA A 221 -10.00 8.37 1.16
C ALA A 221 -10.51 7.00 0.70
N THR A 222 -11.19 6.26 1.58
CA THR A 222 -11.70 4.92 1.26
C THR A 222 -12.77 4.96 0.15
N ARG A 223 -13.60 6.03 0.09
CA ARG A 223 -14.55 6.29 -0.99
C ARG A 223 -13.87 6.66 -2.31
N LEU A 224 -12.79 7.45 -2.27
CA LEU A 224 -11.98 7.78 -3.44
C LEU A 224 -11.48 6.51 -4.14
N TYR A 225 -11.07 5.50 -3.35
CA TYR A 225 -10.63 4.20 -3.83
C TYR A 225 -11.77 3.27 -4.27
N GLN A 226 -13.02 3.67 -4.01
CA GLN A 226 -14.22 2.84 -4.15
C GLN A 226 -14.08 1.49 -3.41
N ASN A 227 -13.39 1.50 -2.28
CA ASN A 227 -13.29 0.36 -1.37
C ASN A 227 -14.57 0.30 -0.51
N THR A 228 -15.22 -0.87 -0.47
CA THR A 228 -16.53 -1.06 0.17
C THR A 228 -16.50 -1.89 1.45
N ALA A 229 -15.32 -2.09 2.07
CA ALA A 229 -15.24 -2.84 3.32
C ALA A 229 -16.05 -2.13 4.43
N LYS A 230 -17.02 -2.85 4.99
CA LYS A 230 -18.09 -2.28 5.82
C LYS A 230 -17.57 -1.62 7.10
N VAL A 231 -16.48 -2.15 7.65
CA VAL A 231 -15.86 -1.73 8.91
C VAL A 231 -15.38 -0.27 8.89
N HIS A 232 -15.15 0.31 7.71
CA HIS A 232 -14.73 1.70 7.56
C HIS A 232 -15.90 2.70 7.62
N PHE A 233 -17.14 2.22 7.45
CA PHE A 233 -18.27 3.11 7.15
C PHE A 233 -19.38 3.11 8.18
N ASN A 234 -19.73 1.95 8.73
CA ASN A 234 -21.00 1.78 9.41
C ASN A 234 -20.87 1.82 10.94
N GLN A 235 -20.89 3.02 11.53
CA GLN A 235 -20.83 3.17 12.99
C GLN A 235 -22.01 2.49 13.72
N HIS A 236 -23.19 2.35 13.10
CA HIS A 236 -24.33 1.68 13.74
C HIS A 236 -24.03 0.20 14.00
N THR A 237 -23.36 -0.47 13.07
CA THR A 237 -22.91 -1.87 13.24
C THR A 237 -21.61 -1.94 14.04
N GLU A 238 -20.58 -1.18 13.67
CA GLU A 238 -19.26 -1.26 14.32
C GLU A 238 -19.30 -0.79 15.79
N GLY A 239 -20.23 0.10 16.14
CA GLY A 239 -20.50 0.52 17.52
C GLY A 239 -20.96 -0.60 18.46
N GLN A 240 -21.45 -1.71 17.91
CA GLN A 240 -21.86 -2.90 18.65
C GLN A 240 -20.76 -3.98 18.67
N GLY A 241 -19.70 -3.80 17.88
CA GLY A 241 -18.58 -4.74 17.77
C GLY A 241 -17.56 -4.56 18.90
N ARG A 242 -16.53 -5.41 18.87
CA ARG A 242 -15.45 -5.46 19.89
C ARG A 242 -14.81 -4.09 20.18
N PHE A 243 -14.65 -3.25 19.16
CA PHE A 243 -13.97 -1.97 19.28
C PHE A 243 -14.92 -0.78 19.53
N GLY A 244 -16.22 -0.94 19.31
CA GLY A 244 -17.21 0.12 19.46
C GLY A 244 -17.05 1.31 18.49
N LYS A 245 -16.18 1.20 17.49
CA LYS A 245 -15.82 2.26 16.54
C LYS A 245 -15.49 1.67 15.18
N ARG A 246 -15.68 2.47 14.13
CA ARG A 246 -15.20 2.15 12.77
C ARG A 246 -13.68 1.94 12.78
N LEU A 247 -13.23 0.97 12.01
CA LEU A 247 -11.81 0.72 11.77
C LEU A 247 -11.32 1.58 10.61
N ILE A 248 -10.17 2.24 10.75
CA ILE A 248 -9.53 2.93 9.63
C ILE A 248 -8.93 1.90 8.66
N TYR A 249 -9.03 2.17 7.36
CA TYR A 249 -8.41 1.34 6.34
C TYR A 249 -6.89 1.31 6.53
N GLY A 250 -6.30 0.11 6.64
CA GLY A 250 -4.85 -0.03 6.84
C GLY A 250 -4.00 0.67 5.78
N GLY A 251 -4.46 0.73 4.52
CA GLY A 251 -3.75 1.48 3.47
C GLY A 251 -3.73 3.00 3.70
N HIS A 252 -4.71 3.55 4.42
CA HIS A 252 -4.67 4.94 4.85
C HIS A 252 -3.47 5.21 5.78
N VAL A 253 -3.12 4.25 6.64
CA VAL A 253 -1.92 4.32 7.49
C VAL A 253 -0.63 4.29 6.66
N ILE A 254 -0.60 3.46 5.60
CA ILE A 254 0.55 3.41 4.66
C ILE A 254 0.75 4.79 4.01
N SER A 255 -0.33 5.40 3.50
CA SER A 255 -0.27 6.73 2.87
C SER A 255 0.15 7.83 3.85
N LEU A 256 -0.37 7.84 5.08
CA LEU A 256 0.04 8.80 6.12
C LEU A 256 1.51 8.63 6.48
N ALA A 257 1.95 7.41 6.76
CA ALA A 257 3.34 7.13 7.09
C ALA A 257 4.28 7.54 5.95
N ARG A 258 3.88 7.31 4.70
CA ARG A 258 4.63 7.75 3.51
C ARG A 258 4.69 9.27 3.39
N ALA A 259 3.59 9.97 3.64
CA ALA A 259 3.61 11.44 3.63
C ALA A 259 4.52 12.01 4.72
N LEU A 260 4.46 11.45 5.94
CA LEU A 260 5.35 11.79 7.05
C LEU A 260 6.82 11.52 6.69
N SER A 261 7.09 10.42 5.97
CA SER A 261 8.44 10.03 5.58
C SER A 261 9.15 11.06 4.71
N PHE A 262 8.43 12.01 4.10
CA PHE A 262 9.05 13.11 3.37
C PHE A 262 10.11 13.82 4.24
N ASN A 263 9.85 13.98 5.54
CA ASN A 263 10.83 14.50 6.49
C ASN A 263 11.92 13.44 6.74
N GLY A 264 13.05 13.59 6.04
CA GLY A 264 14.20 12.68 6.09
C GLY A 264 14.34 11.76 4.88
N LEU A 265 13.32 11.63 4.01
CA LEU A 265 13.40 10.86 2.74
C LEU A 265 12.85 11.65 1.54
N GLY A 266 12.94 12.99 1.53
CA GLY A 266 12.31 13.85 0.51
C GLY A 266 12.64 13.51 -0.96
N ASN A 267 13.85 12.97 -1.22
CA ASN A 267 14.27 12.54 -2.56
C ASN A 267 13.90 11.09 -2.91
N ALA A 268 13.35 10.29 -1.98
CA ALA A 268 12.90 8.92 -2.24
C ALA A 268 11.56 8.95 -3.00
N PHE A 269 11.54 9.44 -4.24
CA PHE A 269 10.34 9.96 -4.91
C PHE A 269 9.34 8.93 -5.41
N HIS A 270 9.76 7.68 -5.66
CA HIS A 270 8.90 6.64 -6.24
C HIS A 270 9.00 5.35 -5.43
N ILE A 271 7.86 4.75 -5.08
CA ILE A 271 7.80 3.40 -4.52
C ILE A 271 7.80 2.41 -5.67
N ALA A 272 8.92 1.69 -5.84
CA ALA A 272 9.08 0.73 -6.93
C ALA A 272 8.47 -0.64 -6.61
N ALA A 273 8.47 -1.03 -5.34
CA ALA A 273 7.99 -2.35 -4.93
C ALA A 273 7.49 -2.39 -3.49
N ILE A 274 6.57 -3.31 -3.22
CA ILE A 274 6.08 -3.67 -1.88
C ILE A 274 6.53 -5.10 -1.58
N ASN A 275 7.55 -5.23 -0.72
CA ASN A 275 8.09 -6.52 -0.29
C ASN A 275 7.19 -7.17 0.75
N GLY A 276 6.61 -6.36 1.63
CA GLY A 276 5.73 -6.83 2.69
C GLY A 276 5.01 -5.69 3.40
N GLY A 277 3.96 -6.04 4.14
CA GLY A 277 3.26 -5.06 4.97
C GLY A 277 2.37 -5.74 6.00
N ARG A 278 2.46 -5.31 7.25
CA ARG A 278 1.64 -5.81 8.35
C ARG A 278 0.89 -4.66 9.00
N HIS A 279 -0.44 -4.79 9.03
CA HIS A 279 -1.33 -3.96 9.83
C HIS A 279 -1.37 -4.55 11.23
N VAL A 280 -0.45 -4.12 12.09
CA VAL A 280 -0.10 -4.76 13.36
C VAL A 280 -1.23 -4.59 14.39
N ALA A 281 -1.76 -3.37 14.50
CA ALA A 281 -2.81 -3.01 15.43
C ALA A 281 -3.81 -2.07 14.74
N PRO A 282 -5.08 -2.03 15.19
CA PRO A 282 -6.06 -1.15 14.61
C PRO A 282 -5.76 0.32 14.92
N LEU A 283 -6.12 1.18 13.97
CA LEU A 283 -6.15 2.64 14.10
C LEU A 283 -7.61 3.11 14.13
N PHE A 284 -7.90 4.08 14.98
CA PHE A 284 -9.22 4.71 15.11
C PHE A 284 -9.14 6.23 14.95
N ALA A 285 -10.27 6.85 14.59
CA ALA A 285 -10.32 8.31 14.56
C ALA A 285 -10.05 8.89 15.97
N GLY A 286 -9.31 9.99 16.01
CA GLY A 286 -8.74 10.63 17.19
C GLY A 286 -7.34 10.13 17.57
N ASP A 287 -6.87 9.00 17.01
CA ASP A 287 -5.49 8.58 17.17
C ASP A 287 -4.55 9.45 16.32
N THR A 288 -3.35 9.73 16.82
CA THR A 288 -2.30 10.47 16.11
C THR A 288 -1.22 9.53 15.60
N VAL A 289 -0.99 9.54 14.28
CA VAL A 289 0.00 8.68 13.62
C VAL A 289 1.34 9.38 13.55
N PHE A 290 2.39 8.71 14.01
CA PHE A 290 3.80 9.06 13.80
C PHE A 290 4.46 7.98 12.94
N ALA A 291 5.64 8.26 12.38
CA ALA A 291 6.37 7.28 11.59
C ALA A 291 7.90 7.39 11.75
N TRP A 292 8.59 6.28 11.52
CA TRP A 292 10.03 6.23 11.35
C TRP A 292 10.43 5.19 10.31
N SER A 293 11.62 5.33 9.73
CA SER A 293 12.14 4.42 8.72
C SER A 293 13.50 3.82 9.09
N GLU A 294 13.76 2.60 8.64
CA GLU A 294 15.07 1.93 8.64
C GLU A 294 15.50 1.64 7.21
N VAL A 295 16.73 2.00 6.83
CA VAL A 295 17.32 1.56 5.57
C VAL A 295 17.77 0.12 5.72
N LEU A 296 16.96 -0.82 5.23
CA LEU A 296 17.25 -2.25 5.29
C LEU A 296 18.33 -2.66 4.28
N ASP A 297 18.38 -1.99 3.13
CA ASP A 297 19.36 -2.27 2.08
C ASP A 297 19.48 -1.10 1.08
N THR A 298 20.59 -1.08 0.35
CA THR A 298 20.88 -0.12 -0.73
C THR A 298 21.28 -0.91 -1.96
N ALA A 299 20.73 -0.59 -3.12
CA ALA A 299 21.01 -1.32 -4.35
C ALA A 299 21.21 -0.40 -5.54
N GLU A 300 22.29 -0.69 -6.27
CA GLU A 300 22.52 -0.19 -7.62
C GLU A 300 21.64 -0.96 -8.60
N LEU A 301 21.12 -0.27 -9.63
CA LEU A 301 20.26 -0.85 -10.64
C LEU A 301 21.02 -0.98 -11.97
N GLU A 302 21.04 -2.18 -12.55
CA GLU A 302 21.72 -2.46 -13.81
C GLU A 302 21.14 -1.58 -14.93
N GLY A 303 22.03 -0.92 -15.68
CA GLY A 303 21.63 -0.02 -16.76
C GLY A 303 21.08 1.35 -16.30
N ARG A 304 21.04 1.64 -14.99
CA ARG A 304 20.55 2.91 -14.44
C ARG A 304 21.66 3.68 -13.72
N THR A 305 22.09 4.79 -14.31
CA THR A 305 23.08 5.69 -13.73
C THR A 305 22.44 6.92 -13.05
N ASP A 306 21.13 7.05 -13.16
CA ASP A 306 20.32 8.18 -12.73
C ASP A 306 19.66 7.96 -11.36
N VAL A 307 19.28 6.72 -11.04
CA VAL A 307 18.62 6.36 -9.77
C VAL A 307 19.24 5.13 -9.12
N GLY A 308 19.23 5.09 -7.80
CA GLY A 308 19.44 3.89 -6.99
C GLY A 308 18.16 3.49 -6.25
N ALA A 309 18.17 2.30 -5.65
CA ALA A 309 17.04 1.78 -4.88
C ALA A 309 17.38 1.61 -3.41
N LEU A 310 16.53 2.12 -2.52
CA LEU A 310 16.60 1.92 -1.07
C LEU A 310 15.51 0.94 -0.65
N ARG A 311 15.88 -0.14 0.04
CA ARG A 311 14.91 -0.99 0.73
C ARG A 311 14.65 -0.38 2.09
N LEU A 312 13.41 0.02 2.32
CA LEU A 312 13.01 0.75 3.50
C LEU A 312 12.00 -0.08 4.28
N ARG A 313 12.21 -0.18 5.59
CA ARG A 313 11.13 -0.47 6.53
C ARG A 313 10.56 0.87 6.99
N LEU A 314 9.27 1.08 6.80
CA LEU A 314 8.51 2.20 7.34
C LEU A 314 7.56 1.68 8.41
N VAL A 315 7.74 2.17 9.63
CA VAL A 315 6.94 1.79 10.79
C VAL A 315 6.09 2.98 11.18
N ALA A 316 4.81 2.75 11.45
CA ALA A 316 3.93 3.75 12.01
C ALA A 316 3.47 3.37 13.40
N THR A 317 3.40 4.36 14.29
CA THR A 317 2.87 4.24 15.65
C THR A 317 1.65 5.11 15.85
N LYS A 318 0.79 4.76 16.80
CA LYS A 318 -0.31 5.61 17.27
C LYS A 318 0.00 6.21 18.64
N ASN A 319 -0.23 7.51 18.78
CA ASN A 319 -0.11 8.28 20.02
C ASN A 319 1.26 8.14 20.72
N ARG A 320 2.31 7.83 19.96
CA ARG A 320 3.68 7.67 20.45
C ARG A 320 4.67 8.21 19.40
N PRO A 321 5.43 9.28 19.71
CA PRO A 321 6.54 9.73 18.88
C PRO A 321 7.60 8.63 18.66
N CYS A 322 8.36 8.70 17.56
CA CYS A 322 9.25 7.63 17.14
C CYS A 322 10.74 7.85 17.47
N THR A 323 11.07 8.72 18.42
CA THR A 323 12.46 9.08 18.78
C THR A 323 13.33 7.87 19.16
N ASP A 324 12.73 6.81 19.70
CA ASP A 324 13.38 5.57 20.11
C ASP A 324 13.20 4.41 19.12
N HIS A 325 12.62 4.68 17.94
CA HIS A 325 12.38 3.72 16.86
C HIS A 325 11.62 2.45 17.33
N PRO A 326 10.39 2.61 17.86
CA PRO A 326 9.62 1.51 18.43
C PRO A 326 9.25 0.47 17.38
N LEU A 327 9.43 -0.82 17.71
CA LEU A 327 9.08 -1.93 16.83
C LEU A 327 8.57 -3.15 17.60
N LYS A 328 9.47 -3.82 18.31
CA LYS A 328 9.21 -5.08 19.02
C LYS A 328 9.84 -5.07 20.41
N ASP A 329 9.22 -5.79 21.33
CA ASP A 329 9.76 -6.08 22.66
C ASP A 329 10.89 -7.14 22.61
N THR A 330 11.45 -7.47 23.78
CA THR A 330 12.51 -8.47 23.91
C THR A 330 12.08 -9.89 23.56
N ASP A 331 10.76 -10.16 23.55
CA ASP A 331 10.17 -11.45 23.16
C ASP A 331 9.86 -11.50 21.65
N GLY A 332 10.15 -10.42 20.90
CA GLY A 332 9.91 -10.31 19.47
C GLY A 332 8.46 -10.01 19.09
N LYS A 333 7.60 -9.64 20.05
CA LYS A 333 6.22 -9.20 19.80
C LYS A 333 6.21 -7.72 19.47
N TYR A 334 5.33 -7.31 18.56
CA TYR A 334 5.19 -5.88 18.27
C TYR A 334 4.70 -5.13 19.50
N LEU A 335 5.22 -3.91 19.69
CA LEU A 335 4.74 -3.00 20.72
C LEU A 335 3.29 -2.58 20.40
N GLU A 336 2.47 -2.35 21.42
CA GLU A 336 1.02 -2.13 21.27
C GLU A 336 0.67 -0.87 20.47
N ASP A 337 1.57 0.12 20.51
CA ASP A 337 1.48 1.36 19.77
C ASP A 337 1.89 1.23 18.29
N VAL A 338 2.57 0.16 17.89
CA VAL A 338 2.93 -0.08 16.49
C VAL A 338 1.70 -0.55 15.72
N ILE A 339 1.34 0.22 14.69
CA ILE A 339 0.15 -0.03 13.86
C ILE A 339 0.51 -0.51 12.44
N LEU A 340 1.72 -0.20 11.96
CA LEU A 340 2.20 -0.57 10.64
C LEU A 340 3.68 -0.99 10.69
N ASP A 341 4.03 -2.06 9.97
CA ASP A 341 5.40 -2.45 9.59
C ASP A 341 5.38 -2.73 8.08
N PHE A 342 5.91 -1.80 7.29
CA PHE A 342 5.83 -1.79 5.84
C PHE A 342 7.22 -1.87 5.21
N ASP A 343 7.47 -2.90 4.40
CA ASP A 343 8.75 -3.16 3.74
C ASP A 343 8.60 -2.94 2.24
N TYR A 344 9.35 -2.00 1.69
CA TYR A 344 9.21 -1.55 0.31
C TYR A 344 10.55 -1.13 -0.27
N TRP A 345 10.64 -1.06 -1.60
CA TRP A 345 11.73 -0.41 -2.30
C TRP A 345 11.28 0.97 -2.78
N ALA A 346 12.12 1.98 -2.56
CA ALA A 346 11.96 3.31 -3.13
C ALA A 346 13.13 3.65 -4.07
N LEU A 347 12.85 4.37 -5.15
CA LEU A 347 13.87 4.94 -6.00
C LEU A 347 14.26 6.33 -5.50
N MET A 348 15.55 6.64 -5.64
CA MET A 348 16.12 7.93 -5.28
C MET A 348 17.15 8.33 -6.34
N PRO A 349 17.22 9.62 -6.74
CA PRO A 349 18.26 10.10 -7.64
C PRO A 349 19.66 9.87 -7.07
N LYS A 350 20.63 9.62 -7.94
CA LYS A 350 22.04 9.52 -7.59
C LYS A 350 22.70 10.88 -7.40
#